data_AF-A0A8J4VAB3-F1
#
_entry.id   AF-A0A8J4VAB3-F1
#
_cell.length_a   1.000
_cell.length_b   1.000
_cell.length_c   1.000
_cell.angle_alpha   90.00
_cell.angle_beta   90.00
_cell.angle_gamma   90.00
#
_symmetry.space_group_name_H-M   'P 1'
#
loop_
_entity.id
_entity.type
_entity.pdbx_description
1 polymer ?
#
loop_
_entity_poly.entity_id
_entity_poly.type
_entity_poly.pdbx_seq_one_letter_code
_entity_poly.pdbx_strand_id
1 'polypeptide(L)'
;MQDTDHELNLLIPVKPFADEISCPICFNTIKNSFMTKCGHNFCEVCIFECINRNHRCPCCNTEATKESLVKNHQFDKIISIIESEKEESSKNYVSGIMSKKLDVNIDDNNTANSLKSPVEQVFNKYLTTSILSFEGFYQDLYKKYTENVKKIENETKNVTDKLSSGGSFNHILIEQAKAEQNIKLKKLEESFKTSSDLLINSVEEYLKKTAILPSFVNIFTAISIPDRNLSFDHISLKPTSTVSDIRAILIEKLNQRGGNYTFVSFNDSSYFIVEKPLALNDNQEIKLIDELRPLSFYNIPPGSKILLKGGVHLQGDTPKECFIKTYVAGVNDVMDYYRCEDCNYNWICKPCSEYCHSGHNLRIHIPNHKTTFACCYDSRHKKCKIIH
;
A
#
# COMPACT_ATOMS: atom_id res chain seq x y z
N MET A 1 49.05 -1.19 -21.70
CA MET A 1 48.00 -1.77 -22.56
C MET A 1 46.71 -1.65 -21.78
N GLN A 2 45.94 -0.60 -22.04
CA GLN A 2 44.54 -0.51 -21.60
C GLN A 2 43.74 -0.77 -22.86
N ASP A 3 43.46 -2.05 -23.11
CA ASP A 3 42.45 -2.44 -24.08
C ASP A 3 41.10 -2.00 -23.50
N THR A 4 40.64 -0.85 -23.98
CA THR A 4 39.24 -0.45 -23.81
C THR A 4 38.50 -1.21 -24.88
N ASP A 5 38.06 -2.43 -24.52
CA ASP A 5 37.17 -3.22 -25.35
C ASP A 5 35.90 -2.38 -25.60
N HIS A 6 35.79 -1.86 -26.82
CA HIS A 6 34.52 -1.44 -27.37
C HIS A 6 33.69 -2.70 -27.63
N GLU A 7 33.21 -3.34 -26.56
CA GLU A 7 32.26 -4.44 -26.67
C GLU A 7 30.99 -3.90 -27.35
N LEU A 8 30.75 -4.39 -28.57
CA LEU A 8 29.47 -4.22 -29.24
C LEU A 8 28.38 -4.82 -28.34
N ASN A 9 27.41 -3.99 -27.92
CA ASN A 9 26.22 -4.44 -27.18
C ASN A 9 25.30 -5.24 -28.12
N LEU A 10 25.61 -6.53 -28.28
CA LEU A 10 24.83 -7.46 -29.10
C LEU A 10 23.61 -7.96 -28.33
N LEU A 11 22.43 -7.88 -28.96
CA LEU A 11 21.20 -8.46 -28.41
C LEU A 11 21.11 -9.93 -28.81
N ILE A 12 21.29 -10.82 -27.84
CA ILE A 12 21.24 -12.28 -28.04
C ILE A 12 19.86 -12.81 -27.62
N PRO A 13 19.15 -13.54 -28.50
CA PRO A 13 17.89 -14.18 -28.13
C PRO A 13 18.09 -15.18 -26.97
N VAL A 14 17.28 -15.05 -25.91
CA VAL A 14 17.35 -15.95 -24.73
C VAL A 14 16.68 -17.30 -24.97
N LYS A 15 15.76 -17.39 -25.95
CA LYS A 15 14.97 -18.60 -26.23
C LYS A 15 15.81 -19.88 -26.41
N PRO A 16 16.94 -19.88 -27.15
CA PRO A 16 17.80 -21.06 -27.29
C PRO A 16 18.40 -21.56 -25.97
N PHE A 17 18.58 -20.67 -24.99
CA PHE A 17 19.13 -21.02 -23.68
C PHE A 17 18.06 -21.51 -22.69
N ALA A 18 16.79 -21.17 -22.93
CA ALA A 18 15.70 -21.48 -22.01
C ALA A 18 15.52 -22.99 -21.79
N ASP A 19 15.68 -23.79 -22.84
CA ASP A 19 15.54 -25.25 -22.77
C ASP A 19 16.75 -25.88 -22.03
N GLU A 20 17.95 -25.34 -22.25
CA GLU A 20 19.20 -25.84 -21.63
C GLU A 20 19.30 -25.57 -20.12
N ILE A 21 18.62 -24.53 -19.62
CA ILE A 21 18.55 -24.20 -18.19
C ILE A 21 17.29 -24.76 -17.51
N SER A 22 16.46 -25.49 -18.25
CA SER A 22 15.22 -26.09 -17.74
C SER A 22 15.50 -27.43 -17.05
N CYS A 23 14.79 -27.69 -15.95
CA CYS A 23 14.93 -28.95 -15.23
C CYS A 23 14.14 -30.05 -15.96
N PRO A 24 14.76 -31.19 -16.32
CA PRO A 24 14.07 -32.29 -17.01
C PRO A 24 12.95 -32.97 -16.20
N ILE A 25 12.87 -32.69 -14.90
CA ILE A 25 11.90 -33.30 -13.97
C ILE A 25 10.69 -32.40 -13.77
N CYS A 26 10.90 -31.12 -13.45
CA CYS A 26 9.82 -30.18 -13.15
C CYS A 26 9.51 -29.18 -14.27
N PHE A 27 10.28 -29.20 -15.36
CA PHE A 27 10.14 -28.34 -16.54
C PHE A 27 10.19 -26.83 -16.27
N ASN A 28 10.65 -26.43 -15.08
CA ASN A 28 10.93 -25.04 -14.72
C ASN A 28 12.43 -24.77 -14.79
N THR A 29 12.83 -23.49 -14.75
CA THR A 29 14.24 -23.10 -14.62
C THR A 29 14.87 -23.79 -13.41
N ILE A 30 16.08 -24.33 -13.58
CA ILE A 30 16.81 -25.03 -12.53
C ILE A 30 17.08 -24.09 -11.35
N LYS A 31 16.70 -24.51 -10.14
CA LYS A 31 16.97 -23.80 -8.89
C LYS A 31 17.84 -24.65 -8.00
N ASN A 32 18.94 -24.07 -7.48
CA ASN A 32 19.97 -24.79 -6.72
C ASN A 32 20.43 -26.03 -7.49
N SER A 33 21.21 -25.81 -8.54
CA SER A 33 21.63 -26.85 -9.47
C SER A 33 22.49 -27.91 -8.80
N PHE A 34 22.08 -29.16 -8.95
CA PHE A 34 22.88 -30.33 -8.62
C PHE A 34 23.18 -31.13 -9.88
N MET A 35 24.46 -31.45 -10.06
CA MET A 35 24.98 -32.22 -11.16
C MET A 35 25.21 -33.67 -10.74
N THR A 36 24.79 -34.58 -11.60
CA THR A 36 25.13 -36.01 -11.52
C THR A 36 26.52 -36.28 -12.11
N LYS A 37 27.16 -37.40 -11.77
CA LYS A 37 28.48 -37.78 -12.35
C LYS A 37 28.50 -37.88 -13.89
N CYS A 38 27.34 -38.09 -14.50
CA CYS A 38 27.19 -38.10 -15.96
C CYS A 38 27.01 -36.70 -16.58
N GLY A 39 27.03 -35.62 -15.79
CA GLY A 39 27.01 -34.23 -16.25
C GLY A 39 25.64 -33.56 -16.32
N HIS A 40 24.54 -34.30 -16.09
CA HIS A 40 23.19 -33.71 -16.13
C HIS A 40 22.88 -32.91 -14.87
N ASN A 41 22.26 -31.74 -15.05
CA ASN A 41 21.90 -30.79 -13.99
C ASN A 41 20.39 -30.81 -13.69
N PHE A 42 20.03 -30.66 -12.42
CA PHE A 42 18.66 -30.70 -11.94
C PHE A 42 18.46 -29.75 -10.76
N CYS A 43 17.22 -29.40 -10.43
CA CYS A 43 16.91 -28.77 -9.16
C CYS A 43 17.25 -29.69 -7.99
N GLU A 44 17.76 -29.12 -6.91
CA GLU A 44 18.06 -29.82 -5.65
C GLU A 44 16.95 -30.78 -5.21
N VAL A 45 15.73 -30.26 -5.06
CA VAL A 45 14.57 -31.05 -4.61
C VAL A 45 14.27 -32.18 -5.58
N CYS A 46 14.27 -31.90 -6.88
CA CYS A 46 13.88 -32.85 -7.91
C CYS A 46 14.84 -34.05 -7.99
N ILE A 47 16.15 -33.80 -7.97
CA ILE A 47 17.11 -34.90 -8.07
C ILE A 47 17.20 -35.72 -6.80
N PHE A 48 17.06 -35.10 -5.62
CA PHE A 48 17.05 -35.84 -4.37
C PHE A 48 15.86 -36.79 -4.28
N GLU A 49 14.67 -36.37 -4.72
CA GLU A 49 13.50 -37.25 -4.77
C GLU A 49 13.69 -38.42 -5.74
N CYS A 50 14.21 -38.16 -6.95
CA CYS A 50 14.43 -39.20 -7.95
C CYS A 50 15.48 -40.23 -7.51
N ILE A 51 16.62 -39.76 -6.99
CA ILE A 51 17.70 -40.65 -6.54
C ILE A 51 17.31 -41.46 -5.32
N ASN A 52 16.52 -40.90 -4.41
CA ASN A 52 16.04 -41.63 -3.23
C ASN A 52 15.13 -42.82 -3.60
N ARG A 53 14.50 -42.80 -4.77
CA ARG A 53 13.63 -43.89 -5.25
C ARG A 53 14.37 -44.89 -6.15
N ASN A 54 15.17 -44.39 -7.09
CA ASN A 54 15.65 -45.20 -8.22
C ASN A 54 17.18 -45.31 -8.30
N HIS A 55 17.93 -44.54 -7.51
CA HIS A 55 19.41 -44.51 -7.51
C HIS A 55 20.06 -44.36 -8.90
N ARG A 56 19.39 -43.64 -9.80
CA ARG A 56 19.82 -43.47 -11.20
C ARG A 56 19.50 -42.05 -11.69
N CYS A 57 20.30 -41.57 -12.63
CA CYS A 57 20.09 -40.31 -13.33
C CYS A 57 18.80 -40.37 -14.17
N PRO A 58 17.85 -39.43 -14.01
CA PRO A 58 16.61 -39.39 -14.79
C PRO A 58 16.80 -39.23 -16.30
N CYS A 59 17.91 -38.64 -16.76
CA CYS A 59 18.14 -38.37 -18.19
C CYS A 59 18.77 -39.54 -18.94
N CYS A 60 19.79 -40.18 -18.36
CA CYS A 60 20.61 -41.18 -19.06
C CYS A 60 20.73 -42.52 -18.33
N ASN A 61 20.00 -42.69 -17.22
CA ASN A 61 19.88 -43.93 -16.45
C ASN A 61 21.20 -44.46 -15.84
N THR A 62 22.26 -43.64 -15.83
CA THR A 62 23.54 -43.91 -15.14
C THR A 62 23.33 -43.96 -13.64
N GLU A 63 24.05 -44.83 -12.94
CA GLU A 63 24.00 -44.94 -11.48
C GLU A 63 24.35 -43.62 -10.80
N ALA A 64 23.48 -43.17 -9.89
CA ALA A 64 23.64 -41.93 -9.17
C ALA A 64 23.10 -42.10 -7.74
N THR A 65 23.96 -41.88 -6.75
CA THR A 65 23.61 -41.87 -5.32
C THR A 65 23.64 -40.44 -4.77
N LYS A 66 23.10 -40.24 -3.56
CA LYS A 66 23.05 -38.92 -2.93
C LYS A 66 24.45 -38.32 -2.71
N GLU A 67 25.43 -39.17 -2.40
CA GLU A 67 26.83 -38.80 -2.20
C GLU A 67 27.55 -38.49 -3.52
N SER A 68 27.02 -38.99 -4.64
CA SER A 68 27.59 -38.76 -5.98
C SER A 68 27.17 -37.44 -6.61
N LEU A 69 26.22 -36.72 -5.99
CA LEU A 69 25.72 -35.44 -6.47
C LEU A 69 26.64 -34.29 -6.06
N VAL A 70 26.93 -33.41 -7.01
CA VAL A 70 27.77 -32.24 -6.78
C VAL A 70 26.96 -30.98 -7.06
N LYS A 71 26.96 -30.03 -6.12
CA LYS A 71 26.32 -28.73 -6.33
C LYS A 71 27.06 -27.92 -7.39
N ASN A 72 26.35 -27.43 -8.39
CA ASN A 72 26.93 -26.69 -9.51
C ASN A 72 26.69 -25.18 -9.37
N HIS A 73 27.55 -24.54 -8.58
CA HIS A 73 27.49 -23.10 -8.31
C HIS A 73 27.68 -22.22 -9.57
N GLN A 74 28.45 -22.70 -10.55
CA GLN A 74 28.68 -21.94 -11.78
C GLN A 74 27.43 -21.90 -12.64
N PHE A 75 26.69 -23.01 -12.71
CA PHE A 75 25.44 -23.07 -13.44
C PHE A 75 24.36 -22.21 -12.79
N ASP A 76 24.26 -22.22 -11.45
CA ASP A 76 23.40 -21.28 -10.72
C ASP A 76 23.74 -19.82 -11.04
N LYS A 77 25.03 -19.48 -11.11
CA LYS A 77 25.49 -18.14 -11.45
C LYS A 77 25.11 -17.75 -12.88
N ILE A 78 25.30 -18.65 -13.85
CA ILE A 78 24.93 -18.40 -15.25
C ILE A 78 23.42 -18.19 -15.38
N ILE A 79 22.61 -19.03 -14.72
CA ILE A 79 21.15 -18.87 -14.69
C ILE A 79 20.78 -17.49 -14.12
N SER A 80 21.41 -17.08 -13.01
CA SER A 80 21.11 -15.79 -12.38
C SER A 80 21.43 -14.60 -13.29
N ILE A 81 22.53 -14.67 -14.06
CA ILE A 81 22.91 -13.63 -15.03
C ILE A 81 21.89 -13.57 -16.17
N ILE A 82 21.49 -14.72 -16.72
CA ILE A 82 20.49 -14.78 -17.79
C ILE A 82 19.14 -14.23 -17.30
N GLU A 83 18.74 -14.56 -16.07
CA GLU A 83 17.50 -14.05 -15.48
C GLU A 83 17.55 -12.54 -15.22
N SER A 84 18.67 -12.01 -14.70
CA SER A 84 18.82 -10.57 -14.47
C SER A 84 18.83 -9.78 -15.77
N GLU A 85 19.55 -10.25 -16.78
CA GLU A 85 19.61 -9.62 -18.12
C GLU A 85 18.25 -9.66 -18.81
N LYS A 86 17.52 -10.78 -18.68
CA LYS A 86 16.14 -10.90 -19.18
C LYS A 86 15.22 -9.90 -18.48
N GLU A 87 15.34 -9.74 -17.16
CA GLU A 87 14.53 -8.79 -16.40
C GLU A 87 14.86 -7.34 -16.76
N GLU A 88 16.13 -7.00 -16.90
CA GLU A 88 16.60 -5.67 -17.32
C GLU A 88 16.15 -5.33 -18.73
N SER A 89 16.32 -6.25 -19.68
CA SER A 89 15.82 -6.10 -21.06
C SER A 89 14.29 -5.92 -21.10
N SER A 90 13.56 -6.65 -20.25
CA SER A 90 12.10 -6.53 -20.14
C SER A 90 11.68 -5.16 -19.61
N LYS A 91 12.39 -4.63 -18.60
CA LYS A 91 12.17 -3.28 -18.06
C LYS A 91 12.47 -2.21 -19.12
N ASN A 92 13.56 -2.37 -19.86
CA ASN A 92 13.96 -1.44 -20.91
C ASN A 92 12.93 -1.41 -22.06
N TYR A 93 12.43 -2.57 -22.47
CA TYR A 93 11.36 -2.67 -23.47
C TYR A 93 10.09 -1.92 -23.04
N VAL A 94 9.61 -2.15 -21.81
CA VAL A 94 8.39 -1.50 -21.30
C VAL A 94 8.61 0.00 -21.04
N SER A 95 9.78 0.39 -20.55
CA SER A 95 10.18 1.80 -20.44
C SER A 95 10.13 2.49 -21.80
N GLY A 96 10.63 1.83 -22.85
CA GLY A 96 10.54 2.33 -24.23
C GLY A 96 9.09 2.55 -24.69
N ILE A 97 8.15 1.66 -24.34
CA ILE A 97 6.72 1.81 -24.65
C ILE A 97 6.11 3.00 -23.88
N MET A 98 6.43 3.13 -22.59
CA MET A 98 5.92 4.18 -21.71
C MET A 98 6.41 5.57 -22.13
N SER A 99 7.71 5.69 -22.44
CA SER A 99 8.32 6.96 -22.86
C SER A 99 7.84 7.42 -24.23
N LYS A 100 7.52 6.49 -25.15
CA LYS A 100 6.96 6.84 -26.49
C LYS A 100 5.56 7.48 -26.43
N LYS A 101 4.90 7.47 -25.26
CA LYS A 101 3.57 8.05 -25.05
C LYS A 101 3.56 9.35 -24.21
N LEU A 102 4.72 9.82 -23.76
CA LEU A 102 4.87 11.06 -23.00
C LEU A 102 5.43 12.21 -23.87
N ASP A 103 4.96 12.34 -25.12
CA ASP A 103 5.02 13.63 -25.85
C ASP A 103 3.98 14.60 -25.26
N VAL A 104 4.06 14.83 -23.95
CA VAL A 104 3.54 16.02 -23.32
C VAL A 104 4.77 16.83 -22.95
N ASN A 105 4.97 17.95 -23.64
CA ASN A 105 5.96 18.98 -23.36
C ASN A 105 6.20 19.12 -21.84
N ILE A 106 7.25 18.48 -21.35
CA ILE A 106 7.93 18.88 -20.13
C ILE A 106 9.32 19.24 -20.63
N ASP A 107 9.54 20.55 -20.77
CA ASP A 107 10.79 21.12 -21.23
C ASP A 107 11.98 20.51 -20.49
N ASP A 108 13.00 20.23 -21.30
CA ASP A 108 14.31 19.74 -20.91
C ASP A 108 14.90 20.55 -19.76
N ASN A 109 15.31 19.86 -18.69
CA ASN A 109 16.71 19.74 -18.26
C ASN A 109 16.81 19.34 -16.77
N ASN A 110 17.61 18.31 -16.51
CA ASN A 110 18.14 17.92 -15.20
C ASN A 110 17.16 17.38 -14.15
N THR A 111 16.84 16.08 -14.20
CA THR A 111 17.05 15.11 -13.09
C THR A 111 16.56 13.72 -13.51
N ALA A 112 17.46 12.91 -14.09
CA ALA A 112 17.27 11.48 -14.32
C ALA A 112 17.39 10.68 -13.00
N ASN A 113 16.56 11.02 -12.02
CA ASN A 113 16.30 10.22 -10.82
C ASN A 113 14.94 10.63 -10.25
N SER A 114 13.88 10.44 -11.04
CA SER A 114 12.53 10.43 -10.49
C SER A 114 12.44 9.24 -9.54
N LEU A 115 12.42 9.53 -8.23
CA LEU A 115 12.20 8.55 -7.17
C LEU A 115 10.76 8.04 -7.32
N LYS A 116 10.55 7.08 -8.24
CA LYS A 116 9.23 6.50 -8.53
C LYS A 116 8.59 6.07 -7.22
N SER A 117 7.38 6.54 -6.94
CA SER A 117 6.72 6.27 -5.66
C SER A 117 6.59 4.75 -5.45
N PRO A 118 6.60 4.23 -4.21
CA PRO A 118 6.43 2.80 -3.96
C PRO A 118 5.17 2.21 -4.63
N VAL A 119 4.10 3.01 -4.72
CA VAL A 119 2.86 2.65 -5.44
C VAL A 119 3.12 2.52 -6.93
N GLU A 120 3.84 3.48 -7.52
CA GLU A 120 4.21 3.45 -8.93
C GLU A 120 5.13 2.27 -9.25
N GLN A 121 6.04 1.90 -8.35
CA GLN A 121 6.90 0.72 -8.54
C GLN A 121 6.09 -0.58 -8.55
N VAL A 122 5.17 -0.74 -7.60
CA VAL A 122 4.30 -1.92 -7.52
C VAL A 122 3.38 -1.98 -8.74
N PHE A 123 2.76 -0.86 -9.09
CA PHE A 123 1.89 -0.75 -10.26
C PHE A 123 2.66 -1.08 -11.55
N ASN A 124 3.83 -0.47 -11.75
CA ASN A 124 4.69 -0.73 -12.90
C ASN A 124 5.12 -2.20 -12.96
N LYS A 125 5.42 -2.85 -11.82
CA LYS A 125 5.79 -4.27 -11.79
C LYS A 125 4.65 -5.15 -12.32
N TYR A 126 3.45 -5.03 -11.76
CA TYR A 126 2.30 -5.83 -12.18
C TYR A 126 1.86 -5.53 -13.62
N LEU A 127 1.90 -4.24 -13.99
CA LEU A 127 1.59 -3.81 -15.35
C LEU A 127 2.61 -4.36 -16.36
N THR A 128 3.91 -4.31 -16.03
CA THR A 128 5.01 -4.87 -16.85
C THR A 128 4.81 -6.36 -17.10
N THR A 129 4.55 -7.14 -16.05
CA THR A 129 4.31 -8.59 -16.19
C THR A 129 3.09 -8.88 -17.06
N SER A 130 2.01 -8.13 -16.87
CA SER A 130 0.77 -8.28 -17.65
C SER A 130 1.02 -7.98 -19.13
N ILE A 131 1.63 -6.82 -19.43
CA ILE A 131 1.93 -6.38 -20.80
C ILE A 131 2.84 -7.39 -21.51
N LEU A 132 3.92 -7.83 -20.87
CA LEU A 132 4.86 -8.80 -21.46
C LEU A 132 4.19 -10.14 -21.78
N SER A 133 3.24 -10.57 -20.96
CA SER A 133 2.50 -11.82 -21.19
C SER A 133 1.60 -11.71 -22.42
N PHE A 134 0.85 -10.62 -22.54
CA PHE A 134 -0.02 -10.37 -23.71
C PHE A 134 0.79 -10.12 -24.98
N GLU A 135 1.87 -9.35 -24.89
CA GLU A 135 2.76 -9.09 -26.01
C GLU A 135 3.44 -10.38 -26.48
N GLY A 136 3.92 -11.22 -25.56
CA GLY A 136 4.48 -12.53 -25.90
C GLY A 136 3.49 -13.41 -26.66
N PHE A 137 2.24 -13.44 -26.22
CA PHE A 137 1.18 -14.17 -26.92
C PHE A 137 0.89 -13.60 -28.32
N TYR A 138 0.86 -12.26 -28.46
CA TYR A 138 0.70 -11.60 -29.76
C TYR A 138 1.87 -11.95 -30.72
N GLN A 139 3.11 -11.91 -30.23
CA GLN A 139 4.28 -12.27 -31.01
C GLN A 139 4.24 -13.74 -31.48
N ASP A 140 3.78 -14.66 -30.63
CA ASP A 140 3.60 -16.06 -31.02
C ASP A 140 2.50 -16.25 -32.08
N LEU A 141 1.38 -15.53 -31.97
CA LEU A 141 0.34 -15.51 -33.00
C LEU A 141 0.89 -14.97 -34.32
N TYR A 142 1.62 -13.85 -34.28
CA TYR A 142 2.21 -13.24 -35.46
C TYR A 142 3.27 -14.13 -36.11
N LYS A 143 4.09 -14.82 -35.30
CA LYS A 143 5.05 -15.81 -35.79
C LYS A 143 4.36 -16.95 -36.54
N LYS A 144 3.31 -17.54 -35.97
CA LYS A 144 2.52 -18.60 -36.63
C LYS A 144 1.87 -18.10 -37.93
N TYR A 145 1.36 -16.87 -37.93
CA TYR A 145 0.81 -16.24 -39.13
C TYR A 145 1.87 -16.13 -40.23
N THR A 146 3.02 -15.53 -39.94
CA THR A 146 4.10 -15.35 -40.94
C THR A 146 4.69 -16.67 -41.43
N GLU A 147 4.82 -17.68 -40.59
CA GLU A 147 5.23 -19.03 -40.99
C GLU A 147 4.22 -19.67 -41.96
N ASN A 148 2.93 -19.53 -41.71
CA ASN A 148 1.88 -20.05 -42.58
C ASN A 148 1.80 -19.30 -43.91
N VAL A 149 1.98 -17.97 -43.91
CA VAL A 149 2.10 -17.18 -45.14
C VAL A 149 3.26 -17.71 -46.00
N LYS A 150 4.45 -17.89 -45.41
CA LYS A 150 5.62 -18.43 -46.13
C LYS A 150 5.39 -19.84 -46.66
N LYS A 151 4.68 -20.70 -45.93
CA LYS A 151 4.32 -22.05 -46.41
C LYS A 151 3.43 -21.98 -47.65
N ILE A 152 2.38 -21.18 -47.62
CA ILE A 152 1.46 -21.01 -48.75
C ILE A 152 2.19 -20.42 -49.97
N GLU A 153 3.06 -19.43 -49.76
CA GLU A 153 3.89 -18.84 -50.83
C GLU A 153 4.84 -19.87 -51.45
N ASN A 154 5.54 -20.66 -50.63
CA ASN A 154 6.46 -21.69 -51.10
C ASN A 154 5.75 -22.83 -51.83
N GLU A 155 4.59 -23.27 -51.35
CA GLU A 155 3.74 -24.26 -52.03
C GLU A 155 3.33 -23.76 -53.42
N THR A 156 2.90 -22.50 -53.50
CA THR A 156 2.47 -21.90 -54.77
C THR A 156 3.66 -21.77 -55.72
N LYS A 157 4.82 -21.32 -55.22
CA LYS A 157 6.05 -21.20 -56.01
C LYS A 157 6.51 -22.54 -56.57
N ASN A 158 6.49 -23.60 -55.75
CA ASN A 158 6.83 -24.95 -56.19
C ASN A 158 5.89 -25.49 -57.27
N VAL A 159 4.59 -25.16 -57.19
CA VAL A 159 3.60 -25.55 -58.21
C VAL A 159 3.81 -24.76 -59.51
N THR A 160 4.06 -23.45 -59.41
CA THR A 160 4.33 -22.63 -60.61
C THR A 160 5.64 -23.00 -61.29
N ASP A 161 6.69 -23.32 -60.53
CA ASP A 161 8.00 -23.70 -61.08
C ASP A 161 7.92 -25.03 -61.85
N LYS A 162 7.11 -25.99 -61.38
CA LYS A 162 6.86 -27.26 -62.08
C LYS A 162 6.05 -27.10 -63.37
N LEU A 163 5.17 -26.10 -63.44
CA LEU A 163 4.26 -25.87 -64.57
C LEU A 163 4.86 -24.95 -65.65
N SER A 164 5.91 -24.19 -65.33
CA SER A 164 6.55 -23.22 -66.23
C SER A 164 7.31 -23.84 -67.41
N SER A 165 7.47 -25.18 -67.44
CA SER A 165 8.22 -25.91 -68.47
C SER A 165 7.36 -26.48 -69.62
N GLY A 166 6.04 -26.23 -69.65
CA GLY A 166 5.14 -26.77 -70.68
C GLY A 166 4.14 -25.73 -71.21
N GLY A 167 3.64 -25.93 -72.43
CA GLY A 167 2.93 -24.94 -73.26
C GLY A 167 1.60 -24.37 -72.74
N SER A 168 0.80 -23.76 -73.64
CA SER A 168 -0.36 -22.90 -73.36
C SER A 168 -1.39 -23.41 -72.33
N PHE A 169 -1.54 -24.72 -72.15
CA PHE A 169 -2.46 -25.32 -71.17
C PHE A 169 -2.01 -25.11 -69.69
N ASN A 170 -0.72 -24.92 -69.45
CA ASN A 170 -0.17 -24.70 -68.11
C ASN A 170 -0.43 -23.29 -67.57
N HIS A 171 -0.71 -22.31 -68.44
CA HIS A 171 -1.01 -20.94 -68.03
C HIS A 171 -2.30 -20.87 -67.20
N ILE A 172 -3.34 -21.60 -67.60
CA ILE A 172 -4.64 -21.63 -66.90
C ILE A 172 -4.48 -22.28 -65.51
N LEU A 173 -3.69 -23.35 -65.40
CA LEU A 173 -3.40 -24.02 -64.14
C LEU A 173 -2.59 -23.12 -63.18
N ILE A 174 -1.66 -22.32 -63.71
CA ILE A 174 -0.91 -21.33 -62.94
C ILE A 174 -1.83 -20.22 -62.40
N GLU A 175 -2.77 -19.72 -63.20
CA GLU A 175 -3.76 -18.75 -62.73
C GLU A 175 -4.70 -19.32 -61.67
N GLN A 176 -5.15 -20.57 -61.83
CA GLN A 176 -5.97 -21.25 -60.82
C GLN A 176 -5.21 -21.43 -59.50
N ALA A 177 -3.93 -21.84 -59.56
CA ALA A 177 -3.10 -21.97 -58.36
C ALA A 177 -2.89 -20.62 -57.63
N LYS A 178 -2.69 -19.53 -58.39
CA LYS A 178 -2.60 -18.17 -57.82
C LYS A 178 -3.93 -17.68 -57.24
N ALA A 179 -5.05 -18.01 -57.85
CA ALA A 179 -6.38 -17.68 -57.32
C ALA A 179 -6.65 -18.44 -56.01
N GLU A 180 -6.30 -19.73 -55.94
CA GLU A 180 -6.41 -20.54 -54.72
C GLU A 180 -5.51 -20.00 -53.60
N GLN A 181 -4.28 -19.61 -53.93
CA GLN A 181 -3.35 -18.94 -53.00
C GLN A 181 -3.98 -17.69 -52.38
N ASN A 182 -4.54 -16.81 -53.21
CA ASN A 182 -5.16 -15.56 -52.74
C ASN A 182 -6.34 -15.83 -51.78
N ILE A 183 -7.14 -16.87 -52.04
CA ILE A 183 -8.23 -17.26 -51.15
C ILE A 183 -7.69 -17.78 -49.80
N LYS A 184 -6.64 -18.60 -49.82
CA LYS A 184 -6.00 -19.12 -48.60
C LYS A 184 -5.39 -17.99 -47.76
N LEU A 185 -4.72 -17.03 -48.40
CA LEU A 185 -4.13 -15.86 -47.72
C LEU A 185 -5.22 -14.99 -47.09
N LYS A 186 -6.30 -14.68 -47.80
CA LYS A 186 -7.43 -13.91 -47.23
C LYS A 186 -8.05 -14.59 -46.01
N LYS A 187 -8.31 -15.90 -46.09
CA LYS A 187 -8.84 -16.67 -44.93
C LYS A 187 -7.88 -16.65 -43.74
N LEU A 188 -6.58 -16.74 -44.01
CA LEU A 188 -5.55 -16.70 -42.96
C LEU A 188 -5.48 -15.31 -42.31
N GLU A 189 -5.57 -14.25 -43.09
CA GLU A 189 -5.61 -12.85 -42.63
C GLU A 189 -6.86 -12.57 -41.78
N GLU A 190 -8.04 -13.02 -42.22
CA GLU A 190 -9.29 -12.92 -41.46
C GLU A 190 -9.21 -13.66 -40.12
N SER A 191 -8.62 -14.87 -40.13
CA SER A 191 -8.43 -15.67 -38.91
C SER A 191 -7.45 -15.01 -37.93
N PHE A 192 -6.35 -14.44 -38.44
CA PHE A 192 -5.39 -13.70 -37.63
C PHE A 192 -6.02 -12.44 -37.02
N LYS A 193 -6.77 -11.68 -37.81
CA LYS A 193 -7.50 -10.49 -37.35
C LYS A 193 -8.48 -10.84 -36.24
N THR A 194 -9.30 -11.88 -36.44
CA THR A 194 -10.25 -12.37 -35.43
C THR A 194 -9.54 -12.75 -34.13
N SER A 195 -8.41 -13.45 -34.22
CA SER A 195 -7.62 -13.85 -33.06
C SER A 195 -7.01 -12.65 -32.32
N SER A 196 -6.56 -11.63 -33.06
CA SER A 196 -6.05 -10.37 -32.50
C SER A 196 -7.15 -9.57 -31.80
N ASP A 197 -8.34 -9.50 -32.38
CA ASP A 197 -9.49 -8.80 -31.79
C ASP A 197 -9.92 -9.47 -30.48
N LEU A 198 -9.94 -10.81 -30.44
CA LEU A 198 -10.19 -11.57 -29.20
C LEU A 198 -9.14 -11.29 -28.12
N LEU A 199 -7.86 -11.19 -28.50
CA LEU A 199 -6.79 -10.83 -27.56
C LEU A 199 -7.00 -9.42 -26.98
N ILE A 200 -7.30 -8.44 -27.82
CA ILE A 200 -7.57 -7.05 -27.38
C ILE A 200 -8.74 -7.02 -26.40
N ASN A 201 -9.85 -7.70 -26.72
CA ASN A 201 -11.00 -7.79 -25.83
C ASN A 201 -10.64 -8.43 -24.48
N SER A 202 -9.82 -9.50 -24.50
CA SER A 202 -9.33 -10.13 -23.27
C SER A 202 -8.46 -9.19 -22.43
N VAL A 203 -7.63 -8.35 -23.05
CA VAL A 203 -6.83 -7.34 -22.36
C VAL A 203 -7.73 -6.29 -21.72
N GLU A 204 -8.74 -5.79 -22.44
CA GLU A 204 -9.69 -4.82 -21.92
C GLU A 204 -10.46 -5.36 -20.72
N GLU A 205 -10.98 -6.59 -20.79
CA GLU A 205 -11.68 -7.21 -19.66
C GLU A 205 -10.78 -7.38 -18.43
N TYR A 206 -9.52 -7.79 -18.66
CA TYR A 206 -8.54 -7.90 -17.60
C TYR A 206 -8.28 -6.54 -16.92
N LEU A 207 -8.10 -5.48 -17.70
CA LEU A 207 -7.91 -4.13 -17.17
C LEU A 207 -9.15 -3.63 -16.41
N LYS A 208 -10.37 -3.89 -16.91
CA LYS A 208 -11.61 -3.54 -16.21
C LYS A 208 -11.76 -4.24 -14.85
N LYS A 209 -11.37 -5.51 -14.74
CA LYS A 209 -11.42 -6.27 -13.48
C LYS A 209 -10.36 -5.80 -12.47
N THR A 210 -9.21 -5.36 -12.95
CA THR A 210 -8.05 -5.00 -12.11
C THR A 210 -8.02 -3.52 -11.73
N ALA A 211 -8.62 -2.64 -12.53
CA ALA A 211 -8.74 -1.20 -12.26
C ALA A 211 -9.86 -0.88 -11.26
N ILE A 212 -9.87 -1.56 -10.11
CA ILE A 212 -10.70 -1.14 -8.96
C ILE A 212 -10.09 0.17 -8.47
N LEU A 213 -10.76 1.30 -8.70
CA LEU A 213 -10.33 2.57 -8.14
C LEU A 213 -10.30 2.43 -6.61
N PRO A 214 -9.17 2.71 -5.95
CA PRO A 214 -9.14 2.72 -4.49
C PRO A 214 -10.17 3.74 -3.99
N SER A 215 -11.15 3.24 -3.23
CA SER A 215 -12.19 4.07 -2.66
C SER A 215 -11.60 4.84 -1.47
N PHE A 216 -11.01 6.01 -1.73
CA PHE A 216 -10.53 6.93 -0.69
C PHE A 216 -11.71 7.64 -0.02
N VAL A 217 -12.67 6.87 0.50
CA VAL A 217 -13.86 7.41 1.16
C VAL A 217 -13.46 7.95 2.53
N ASN A 218 -13.92 9.15 2.85
CA ASN A 218 -13.72 9.72 4.18
C ASN A 218 -14.31 8.81 5.26
N ILE A 219 -13.63 8.76 6.39
CA ILE A 219 -14.06 8.00 7.56
C ILE A 219 -15.03 8.89 8.34
N PHE A 220 -16.32 8.50 8.35
CA PHE A 220 -17.35 9.16 9.15
C PHE A 220 -17.47 8.46 10.51
N THR A 221 -17.23 9.20 11.59
CA THR A 221 -17.22 8.66 12.95
C THR A 221 -17.71 9.70 13.96
N ALA A 222 -17.92 9.27 15.20
CA ALA A 222 -18.19 10.13 16.33
C ALA A 222 -17.00 10.07 17.30
N ILE A 223 -16.58 11.22 17.83
CA ILE A 223 -15.57 11.28 18.91
C ILE A 223 -16.31 11.47 20.24
N SER A 224 -15.96 10.69 21.25
CA SER A 224 -16.55 10.80 22.59
C SER A 224 -15.50 10.78 23.69
N ILE A 225 -15.82 11.48 24.78
CA ILE A 225 -15.04 11.58 26.01
C ILE A 225 -15.92 11.01 27.13
N PRO A 226 -15.81 9.70 27.43
CA PRO A 226 -16.67 9.03 28.40
C PRO A 226 -16.62 9.68 29.79
N ASP A 227 -15.44 10.09 30.24
CA ASP A 227 -15.20 10.65 31.59
C ASP A 227 -15.99 11.95 31.85
N ARG A 228 -16.39 12.65 30.79
CA ARG A 228 -17.17 13.90 30.85
C ARG A 228 -18.55 13.77 30.22
N ASN A 229 -18.93 12.57 29.77
CA ASN A 229 -20.18 12.30 29.07
C ASN A 229 -20.41 13.23 27.85
N LEU A 230 -19.33 13.52 27.09
CA LEU A 230 -19.37 14.38 25.90
C LEU A 230 -19.25 13.51 24.64
N SER A 231 -20.12 13.72 23.66
CA SER A 231 -20.02 13.15 22.32
C SER A 231 -20.10 14.22 21.24
N PHE A 232 -19.39 13.98 20.15
CA PHE A 232 -19.35 14.78 18.94
C PHE A 232 -19.61 13.87 17.74
N ASP A 233 -20.82 13.91 17.22
CA ASP A 233 -21.25 13.09 16.10
C ASP A 233 -20.90 13.76 14.75
N HIS A 234 -20.93 12.97 13.68
CA HIS A 234 -20.75 13.41 12.28
C HIS A 234 -19.37 14.04 11.96
N ILE A 235 -18.29 13.47 12.47
CA ILE A 235 -16.92 13.90 12.16
C ILE A 235 -16.45 13.19 10.90
N SER A 236 -16.03 13.96 9.89
CA SER A 236 -15.48 13.47 8.63
C SER A 236 -13.96 13.57 8.66
N LEU A 237 -13.28 12.43 8.70
CA LEU A 237 -11.82 12.34 8.68
C LEU A 237 -11.35 11.88 7.29
N LYS A 238 -10.27 12.45 6.79
CA LYS A 238 -9.66 11.99 5.54
C LYS A 238 -8.99 10.62 5.79
N PRO A 239 -8.86 9.74 4.78
CA PRO A 239 -8.11 8.49 4.92
C PRO A 239 -6.66 8.69 5.38
N THR A 240 -6.09 9.86 5.06
CA THR A 240 -4.74 10.29 5.43
C THR A 240 -4.66 10.93 6.81
N SER A 241 -5.79 11.22 7.45
CA SER A 241 -5.82 11.88 8.76
C SER A 241 -5.15 11.02 9.81
N THR A 242 -4.52 11.65 10.80
CA THR A 242 -3.81 10.98 11.91
C THR A 242 -4.46 11.26 13.26
N VAL A 243 -3.90 10.71 14.34
CA VAL A 243 -4.33 10.99 15.72
C VAL A 243 -4.16 12.47 16.08
N SER A 244 -3.13 13.12 15.53
CA SER A 244 -2.91 14.56 15.70
C SER A 244 -4.05 15.39 15.10
N ASP A 245 -4.59 14.99 13.94
CA ASP A 245 -5.75 15.65 13.33
C ASP A 245 -7.01 15.44 14.17
N ILE A 246 -7.19 14.25 14.75
CA ILE A 246 -8.29 13.96 15.69
C ILE A 246 -8.21 14.88 16.92
N ARG A 247 -7.01 15.05 17.50
CA ARG A 247 -6.80 15.98 18.62
C ARG A 247 -7.16 17.41 18.25
N ALA A 248 -6.69 17.88 17.08
CA ALA A 248 -6.98 19.23 16.60
C ALA A 248 -8.49 19.47 16.44
N ILE A 249 -9.19 18.53 15.81
CA ILE A 249 -10.66 18.59 15.65
C ILE A 249 -11.36 18.60 17.01
N LEU A 250 -10.90 17.79 17.96
CA LEU A 250 -11.48 17.74 19.30
C LEU A 250 -11.30 19.06 20.06
N ILE A 251 -10.10 19.66 20.00
CA ILE A 251 -9.81 20.98 20.59
C ILE A 251 -10.75 22.03 19.99
N GLU A 252 -10.87 22.06 18.66
CA GLU A 252 -11.74 23.01 17.97
C GLU A 252 -13.20 22.87 18.43
N LYS A 253 -13.71 21.63 18.51
CA LYS A 253 -15.09 21.34 18.94
C LYS A 253 -15.35 21.67 20.42
N LEU A 254 -14.37 21.46 21.29
CA LEU A 254 -14.46 21.86 22.71
C LEU A 254 -14.48 23.39 22.85
N ASN A 255 -13.59 24.09 22.15
CA ASN A 255 -13.51 25.54 22.18
C ASN A 255 -14.77 26.21 21.59
N GLN A 256 -15.38 25.62 20.56
CA GLN A 256 -16.65 26.11 20.00
C GLN A 256 -17.81 26.08 21.01
N ARG A 257 -17.81 25.17 21.99
CA ARG A 257 -18.84 25.15 23.05
C ARG A 257 -18.65 26.28 24.06
N GLY A 258 -17.42 26.75 24.25
CA GLY A 258 -17.07 27.87 25.11
C GLY A 258 -17.34 27.64 26.61
N GLY A 259 -16.93 28.61 27.42
CA GLY A 259 -17.14 28.60 28.88
C GLY A 259 -16.34 27.51 29.60
N ASN A 260 -17.01 26.71 30.43
CA ASN A 260 -16.36 25.66 31.23
C ASN A 260 -15.82 24.49 30.39
N TYR A 261 -16.16 24.42 29.10
CA TYR A 261 -15.75 23.35 28.19
C TYR A 261 -14.57 23.74 27.27
N THR A 262 -14.01 24.94 27.43
CA THR A 262 -12.81 25.37 26.70
C THR A 262 -11.64 24.44 27.04
N PHE A 263 -10.93 23.96 26.02
CA PHE A 263 -9.80 23.05 26.17
C PHE A 263 -8.59 23.75 26.81
N VAL A 264 -7.94 23.11 27.79
CA VAL A 264 -6.69 23.60 28.41
C VAL A 264 -5.52 22.70 28.04
N SER A 265 -5.59 21.41 28.37
CA SER A 265 -4.54 20.44 28.05
C SER A 265 -5.08 19.02 28.02
N PHE A 266 -4.38 18.15 27.29
CA PHE A 266 -4.55 16.70 27.39
C PHE A 266 -3.77 16.17 28.60
N ASN A 267 -4.27 15.12 29.24
CA ASN A 267 -3.55 14.44 30.31
C ASN A 267 -2.39 13.61 29.72
N ASP A 268 -1.30 13.42 30.47
CA ASP A 268 -0.12 12.65 30.02
C ASP A 268 -0.45 11.18 29.69
N SER A 269 -1.52 10.64 30.26
CA SER A 269 -2.02 9.28 30.04
C SER A 269 -3.16 9.21 29.01
N SER A 270 -3.40 10.28 28.24
CA SER A 270 -4.51 10.32 27.27
C SER A 270 -4.18 9.62 25.95
N TYR A 271 -5.06 8.73 25.53
CA TYR A 271 -4.93 7.99 24.27
C TYR A 271 -6.29 7.70 23.64
N PHE A 272 -6.30 7.50 22.32
CA PHE A 272 -7.52 7.23 21.58
C PHE A 272 -7.70 5.73 21.30
N ILE A 273 -8.94 5.28 21.46
CA ILE A 273 -9.38 3.92 21.15
C ILE A 273 -10.53 4.02 20.15
N VAL A 274 -10.61 3.10 19.20
CA VAL A 274 -11.79 2.93 18.34
C VAL A 274 -12.60 1.75 18.84
N GLU A 275 -13.85 2.02 19.18
CA GLU A 275 -14.87 1.04 19.51
C GLU A 275 -15.62 0.64 18.24
N LYS A 276 -15.56 -0.65 17.90
CA LYS A 276 -16.25 -1.23 16.75
C LYS A 276 -17.77 -1.28 17.01
N PRO A 277 -18.63 -1.23 15.96
CA PRO A 277 -20.07 -1.36 16.13
C PRO A 277 -20.44 -2.78 16.62
N LEU A 278 -21.40 -2.86 17.55
CA LEU A 278 -21.91 -4.08 18.20
C LEU A 278 -22.37 -5.19 17.23
N ALA A 279 -22.62 -4.87 15.96
CA ALA A 279 -23.02 -5.82 14.93
C ALA A 279 -21.87 -6.76 14.49
N LEU A 280 -20.60 -6.34 14.67
CA LEU A 280 -19.47 -7.25 14.57
C LEU A 280 -19.28 -7.89 15.95
N ASN A 281 -19.54 -9.19 16.09
CA ASN A 281 -19.43 -9.98 17.33
C ASN A 281 -17.99 -10.08 17.91
N ASP A 282 -17.16 -9.07 17.70
CA ASP A 282 -15.75 -9.02 18.03
C ASP A 282 -15.48 -7.77 18.87
N ASN A 283 -15.47 -7.93 20.20
CA ASN A 283 -15.23 -6.87 21.20
C ASN A 283 -13.77 -6.37 21.20
N GLN A 284 -13.09 -6.40 20.06
CA GLN A 284 -11.71 -5.93 19.95
C GLN A 284 -11.67 -4.41 19.77
N GLU A 285 -11.19 -3.73 20.79
CA GLU A 285 -10.81 -2.31 20.76
C GLU A 285 -9.57 -2.09 19.88
N ILE A 286 -9.61 -1.11 18.97
CA ILE A 286 -8.44 -0.73 18.15
C ILE A 286 -7.75 0.47 18.81
N LYS A 287 -6.56 0.28 19.36
CA LYS A 287 -5.78 1.37 19.97
C LYS A 287 -5.04 2.16 18.89
N LEU A 288 -5.21 3.49 18.90
CA LEU A 288 -4.49 4.40 18.02
C LEU A 288 -3.17 4.82 18.69
N ILE A 289 -2.15 3.97 18.57
CA ILE A 289 -0.88 4.11 19.30
C ILE A 289 0.12 5.00 18.54
N ASP A 290 0.05 5.04 17.22
CA ASP A 290 1.00 5.76 16.37
C ASP A 290 0.39 7.08 15.90
N GLU A 291 0.97 8.19 16.35
CA GLU A 291 0.53 9.55 16.07
C GLU A 291 0.67 9.94 14.60
N LEU A 292 1.56 9.29 13.85
CA LEU A 292 1.87 9.60 12.45
C LEU A 292 1.20 8.65 11.47
N ARG A 293 0.66 7.52 11.94
CA ARG A 293 0.01 6.53 11.08
C ARG A 293 -1.36 7.03 10.62
N PRO A 294 -1.64 7.04 9.31
CA PRO A 294 -2.96 7.38 8.80
C PRO A 294 -4.06 6.42 9.28
N LEU A 295 -5.23 6.97 9.56
CA LEU A 295 -6.39 6.23 10.08
C LEU A 295 -6.87 5.12 9.15
N SER A 296 -6.70 5.27 7.84
CA SER A 296 -7.02 4.22 6.85
C SER A 296 -6.27 2.92 7.09
N PHE A 297 -5.04 2.96 7.62
CA PHE A 297 -4.27 1.75 7.90
C PHE A 297 -4.68 1.03 9.19
N TYR A 298 -5.60 1.61 9.98
CA TYR A 298 -6.18 0.95 11.15
C TYR A 298 -7.43 0.13 10.81
N ASN A 299 -7.88 0.12 9.54
CA ASN A 299 -9.05 -0.61 9.06
C ASN A 299 -10.30 -0.36 9.93
N ILE A 300 -10.54 0.90 10.27
CA ILE A 300 -11.67 1.31 11.12
C ILE A 300 -12.99 0.96 10.42
N PRO A 301 -13.83 0.08 10.99
CA PRO A 301 -15.11 -0.26 10.38
C PRO A 301 -16.05 0.96 10.30
N PRO A 302 -16.88 1.08 9.25
CA PRO A 302 -17.93 2.09 9.19
C PRO A 302 -18.87 1.99 10.40
N GLY A 303 -19.23 3.13 11.00
CA GLY A 303 -20.09 3.17 12.19
C GLY A 303 -19.35 2.96 13.53
N SER A 304 -18.02 2.85 13.52
CA SER A 304 -17.21 2.83 14.74
C SER A 304 -17.17 4.19 15.42
N LYS A 305 -16.95 4.20 16.74
CA LYS A 305 -16.80 5.42 17.56
C LYS A 305 -15.38 5.56 18.08
N ILE A 306 -14.84 6.77 18.06
CA ILE A 306 -13.52 7.08 18.63
C ILE A 306 -13.72 7.57 20.07
N LEU A 307 -13.09 6.90 21.01
CA LEU A 307 -13.12 7.19 22.44
C LEU A 307 -11.77 7.77 22.86
N LEU A 308 -11.81 8.92 23.54
CA LEU A 308 -10.66 9.43 24.27
C LEU A 308 -10.67 8.83 25.69
N LYS A 309 -9.64 8.07 26.02
CA LYS A 309 -9.40 7.54 27.37
C LYS A 309 -8.24 8.31 28.02
N GLY A 310 -8.28 8.48 29.33
CA GLY A 310 -7.25 9.20 30.08
C GLY A 310 -7.57 10.67 30.36
N GLY A 311 -8.72 11.18 29.91
CA GLY A 311 -9.25 12.49 30.28
C GLY A 311 -8.64 13.71 29.59
N VAL A 312 -9.29 14.86 29.79
CA VAL A 312 -8.90 16.18 29.28
C VAL A 312 -9.12 17.21 30.38
N HIS A 313 -8.18 18.16 30.52
CA HIS A 313 -8.36 19.34 31.36
C HIS A 313 -9.12 20.42 30.61
N LEU A 314 -10.27 20.82 31.16
CA LEU A 314 -11.11 21.90 30.64
C LEU A 314 -11.02 23.12 31.55
N GLN A 315 -11.36 24.29 31.02
CA GLN A 315 -11.35 25.55 31.79
C GLN A 315 -12.25 25.49 33.02
N GLY A 316 -13.34 24.72 33.00
CA GLY A 316 -14.20 24.50 34.18
C GLY A 316 -13.54 23.69 35.30
N ASP A 317 -12.48 22.94 35.01
CA ASP A 317 -11.67 22.20 35.99
C ASP A 317 -10.56 23.06 36.60
N THR A 318 -10.26 24.21 35.99
CA THR A 318 -9.31 25.15 36.58
C THR A 318 -9.94 25.76 37.83
N PRO A 319 -9.21 25.81 38.96
CA PRO A 319 -9.75 26.40 40.17
C PRO A 319 -10.16 27.84 39.89
N LYS A 320 -11.41 28.17 40.18
CA LYS A 320 -11.89 29.55 40.10
C LYS A 320 -10.97 30.42 40.95
N GLU A 321 -10.59 31.58 40.42
CA GLU A 321 -9.69 32.49 41.12
C GLU A 321 -10.25 32.84 42.51
N CYS A 322 -9.37 32.91 43.51
CA CYS A 322 -9.74 33.32 44.85
C CYS A 322 -10.49 34.65 44.79
N PHE A 323 -11.56 34.77 45.58
CA PHE A 323 -12.42 35.96 45.62
C PHE A 323 -11.66 37.28 45.78
N ILE A 324 -10.47 37.27 46.39
CA ILE A 324 -9.61 38.47 46.48
C ILE A 324 -9.19 39.01 45.11
N LYS A 325 -8.94 38.15 44.11
CA LYS A 325 -8.56 38.57 42.75
C LYS A 325 -9.77 38.97 41.90
N THR A 326 -10.92 38.34 42.11
CA THR A 326 -12.13 38.54 41.29
C THR A 326 -13.08 39.61 41.80
N TYR A 327 -12.92 40.09 43.03
CA TYR A 327 -13.76 41.14 43.61
C TYR A 327 -13.55 42.50 42.94
N VAL A 328 -14.66 43.14 42.54
CA VAL A 328 -14.68 44.51 42.03
C VAL A 328 -15.46 45.40 42.98
N ALA A 329 -14.81 46.47 43.49
CA ALA A 329 -15.44 47.40 44.41
C ALA A 329 -16.63 48.12 43.75
N GLY A 330 -17.82 47.99 44.33
CA GLY A 330 -19.05 48.64 43.86
C GLY A 330 -20.07 47.69 43.21
N VAL A 331 -19.70 46.43 42.95
CA VAL A 331 -20.64 45.38 42.54
C VAL A 331 -21.16 44.69 43.82
N ASN A 332 -22.48 44.55 43.97
CA ASN A 332 -23.11 43.87 45.12
C ASN A 332 -22.95 42.35 45.03
N ASP A 333 -21.70 41.87 45.02
CA ASP A 333 -21.37 40.46 44.96
C ASP A 333 -21.68 39.79 46.31
N VAL A 334 -22.30 38.61 46.23
CA VAL A 334 -22.58 37.73 47.36
C VAL A 334 -21.67 36.52 47.29
N MET A 335 -21.06 36.17 48.41
CA MET A 335 -20.18 35.00 48.52
C MET A 335 -20.44 34.20 49.78
N ASP A 336 -20.28 32.88 49.65
CA ASP A 336 -20.30 31.95 50.78
C ASP A 336 -18.90 31.83 51.38
N TYR A 337 -18.82 31.99 52.70
CA TYR A 337 -17.61 31.79 53.48
C TYR A 337 -17.67 30.49 54.27
N TYR A 338 -16.56 29.77 54.26
CA TYR A 338 -16.40 28.48 54.92
C TYR A 338 -15.41 28.57 56.07
N ARG A 339 -15.68 27.75 57.09
CA ARG A 339 -14.78 27.47 58.20
C ARG A 339 -14.20 26.07 58.03
N CYS A 340 -12.87 25.97 58.09
CA CYS A 340 -12.14 24.72 58.08
C CYS A 340 -11.79 24.32 59.51
N GLU A 341 -12.25 23.14 59.95
CA GLU A 341 -11.97 22.64 61.30
C GLU A 341 -10.51 22.19 61.45
N ASP A 342 -9.93 21.63 60.38
CA ASP A 342 -8.53 21.13 60.37
C ASP A 342 -7.49 22.26 60.36
N CYS A 343 -7.83 23.41 59.79
CA CYS A 343 -6.95 24.59 59.71
C CYS A 343 -7.34 25.70 60.68
N ASN A 344 -8.48 25.56 61.37
CA ASN A 344 -9.07 26.54 62.27
C ASN A 344 -9.19 27.96 61.67
N TYR A 345 -9.49 28.04 60.36
CA TYR A 345 -9.73 29.30 59.63
C TYR A 345 -11.23 29.46 59.36
N ASN A 346 -11.76 30.67 59.51
CA ASN A 346 -13.22 30.92 59.49
C ASN A 346 -13.69 31.70 58.25
N TRP A 347 -12.79 32.26 57.45
CA TRP A 347 -13.12 33.11 56.30
C TRP A 347 -12.40 32.61 55.06
N ILE A 348 -12.80 31.42 54.61
CA ILE A 348 -12.31 30.82 53.36
C ILE A 348 -13.38 31.06 52.30
N CYS A 349 -13.03 31.72 51.19
CA CYS A 349 -13.98 31.93 50.10
C CYS A 349 -14.28 30.60 49.39
N LYS A 350 -15.47 30.49 48.78
CA LYS A 350 -15.92 29.28 48.07
C LYS A 350 -14.88 28.65 47.12
N PRO A 351 -14.15 29.40 46.28
CA PRO A 351 -13.10 28.81 45.44
C PRO A 351 -11.94 28.19 46.24
N CYS A 352 -11.53 28.84 47.33
CA CYS A 352 -10.47 28.32 48.20
C CYS A 352 -10.93 27.11 49.03
N SER A 353 -12.21 27.04 49.41
CA SER A 353 -12.72 25.85 50.11
C SER A 353 -12.71 24.63 49.20
N GLU A 354 -13.03 24.81 47.92
CA GLU A 354 -13.06 23.72 46.93
C GLU A 354 -11.65 23.24 46.54
N TYR A 355 -10.67 24.15 46.44
CA TYR A 355 -9.33 23.81 45.91
C TYR A 355 -8.19 23.82 46.95
N CYS A 356 -8.08 24.84 47.80
CA CYS A 356 -7.01 24.90 48.82
C CYS A 356 -7.27 23.91 49.97
N HIS A 357 -8.54 23.62 50.24
CA HIS A 357 -9.02 22.77 51.32
C HIS A 357 -9.76 21.51 50.82
N SER A 358 -9.44 21.05 49.61
CA SER A 358 -9.97 19.79 49.07
C SER A 358 -9.63 18.62 50.01
N GLY A 359 -10.63 18.06 50.69
CA GLY A 359 -10.45 16.95 51.64
C GLY A 359 -10.36 17.35 53.12
N HIS A 360 -10.53 18.63 53.46
CA HIS A 360 -10.66 19.08 54.86
C HIS A 360 -12.13 19.11 55.29
N ASN A 361 -12.38 19.01 56.59
CA ASN A 361 -13.72 19.15 57.16
C ASN A 361 -14.12 20.63 57.20
N LEU A 362 -14.97 21.00 56.23
CA LEU A 362 -15.44 22.36 56.00
C LEU A 362 -16.90 22.50 56.41
N ARG A 363 -17.23 23.58 57.13
CA ARG A 363 -18.60 23.98 57.44
C ARG A 363 -18.87 25.37 56.90
N ILE A 364 -20.10 25.61 56.43
CA ILE A 364 -20.53 26.96 56.02
C ILE A 364 -20.45 27.85 57.26
N HIS A 365 -19.64 28.90 57.19
CA HIS A 365 -19.49 29.88 58.27
C HIS A 365 -20.50 31.01 58.11
N ILE A 366 -20.59 31.59 56.90
CA ILE A 366 -21.53 32.66 56.58
C ILE A 366 -22.03 32.43 55.14
N PRO A 367 -23.31 32.07 54.94
CA PRO A 367 -23.91 31.96 53.61
C PRO A 367 -24.33 33.34 53.06
N ASN A 368 -24.22 33.52 51.75
CA ASN A 368 -24.70 34.70 51.01
C ASN A 368 -24.26 36.06 51.60
N HIS A 369 -23.00 36.15 52.06
CA HIS A 369 -22.49 37.39 52.63
C HIS A 369 -22.34 38.45 51.54
N LYS A 370 -23.01 39.60 51.69
CA LYS A 370 -22.80 40.78 50.85
C LYS A 370 -21.47 41.43 51.24
N THR A 371 -20.46 41.25 50.41
CA THR A 371 -19.10 41.65 50.76
C THR A 371 -18.87 43.13 50.48
N THR A 372 -18.41 43.90 51.47
CA THR A 372 -17.93 45.28 51.29
C THR A 372 -16.45 45.35 50.94
N PHE A 373 -15.72 44.25 51.10
CA PHE A 373 -14.31 44.08 50.74
C PHE A 373 -13.99 42.60 50.47
N ALA A 374 -12.98 42.35 49.65
CA ALA A 374 -12.53 40.99 49.37
C ALA A 374 -11.70 40.42 50.52
N CYS A 375 -12.20 39.41 51.22
CA CYS A 375 -11.46 38.72 52.28
C CYS A 375 -11.35 37.22 51.97
N CYS A 376 -10.17 36.63 52.19
CA CYS A 376 -9.94 35.18 52.23
C CYS A 376 -8.66 34.91 53.04
N TYR A 377 -8.76 34.09 54.08
CA TYR A 377 -7.67 33.82 55.01
C TYR A 377 -6.50 33.07 54.35
N ASP A 378 -6.77 32.22 53.36
CA ASP A 378 -5.73 31.50 52.64
C ASP A 378 -4.79 32.45 51.90
N SER A 379 -5.31 33.54 51.34
CA SER A 379 -4.48 34.57 50.72
C SER A 379 -3.73 35.39 51.76
N ARG A 380 -4.39 35.74 52.87
CA ARG A 380 -3.78 36.56 53.93
C ARG A 380 -2.60 35.85 54.60
N HIS A 381 -2.66 34.51 54.70
CA HIS A 381 -1.61 33.68 55.27
C HIS A 381 -0.67 33.05 54.23
N LYS A 382 -0.73 33.47 52.95
CA LYS A 382 0.06 32.92 51.83
C LYS A 382 -0.05 31.40 51.64
N LYS A 383 -1.17 30.81 52.04
CA LYS A 383 -1.49 29.37 51.86
C LYS A 383 -2.43 29.10 50.69
N CYS A 384 -2.86 30.16 49.99
CA CYS A 384 -3.71 30.05 48.82
C CYS A 384 -2.95 29.47 47.62
N LYS A 385 -3.27 28.23 47.26
CA LYS A 385 -2.73 27.54 46.08
C LYS A 385 -3.31 28.03 44.74
N ILE A 386 -4.28 28.96 44.78
CA ILE A 386 -4.95 29.52 43.60
C ILE A 386 -4.33 30.86 43.18
N ILE A 387 -3.72 31.59 44.13
CA ILE A 387 -3.20 32.96 43.89
C ILE A 387 -1.75 32.94 43.38
N HIS A 388 -1.01 31.86 43.64
CA HIS A 388 0.42 31.69 43.35
C HIS A 388 0.68 30.67 42.26
#